data_AF-A0A1D6LIY2-F1
#
_entry.id   AF-A0A1D6LIY2-F1
#
_cell.length_a   1.000
_cell.length_b   1.000
_cell.length_c   1.000
_cell.angle_alpha   90.00
_cell.angle_beta   90.00
_cell.angle_gamma   90.00
#
_symmetry.space_group_name_H-M   'P 1'
#
loop_
_entity.id
_entity.type
_entity.pdbx_description
1 polymer ?
#
loop_
_entity_poly.entity_id
_entity_poly.type
_entity_poly.pdbx_seq_one_letter_code
_entity_poly.pdbx_strand_id
1 'polypeptide(L)'
;MVLIIAILNDGTIMTISKDRVRPSRTPDSWKLNEIFATGIVLGTYMAIVSAVFFYLAHDTDFFTDAFGVKSIKENDRELMAALYLQVSIISQALIFVTRSRSWSLVERPGFLLLFAFFAAQLVATCIAVYANWDFCRIQGIGWAWGGAIWMFSMITYIPLDVLKFMIRAALRATTSRTRQASPLSLFKL
;
A
#
# COMPACT_ATOMS: atom_id res chain seq x y z
N MET A 1 -14.80 -0.69 -11.00
CA MET A 1 -13.59 -0.02 -10.50
C MET A 1 -12.50 -1.00 -10.07
N VAL A 2 -12.80 -1.99 -9.21
CA VAL A 2 -11.79 -2.98 -8.74
C VAL A 2 -11.09 -3.72 -9.89
N LEU A 3 -11.79 -4.04 -10.98
CA LEU A 3 -11.19 -4.67 -12.17
C LEU A 3 -10.04 -3.84 -12.76
N ILE A 4 -10.19 -2.51 -12.81
CA ILE A 4 -9.14 -1.61 -13.35
C ILE A 4 -7.92 -1.64 -12.43
N ILE A 5 -8.15 -1.62 -11.11
CA ILE A 5 -7.08 -1.76 -10.12
C ILE A 5 -6.34 -3.08 -10.33
N ALA A 6 -7.05 -4.19 -10.50
CA ALA A 6 -6.46 -5.51 -10.72
C ALA A 6 -5.58 -5.54 -11.98
N ILE A 7 -6.08 -5.03 -13.11
CA ILE A 7 -5.33 -5.00 -14.38
C ILE A 7 -4.06 -4.15 -14.25
N LEU A 8 -4.17 -2.96 -13.65
CA LEU A 8 -3.01 -2.08 -13.45
C LEU A 8 -1.99 -2.73 -12.50
N ASN A 9 -2.44 -3.40 -11.44
CA ASN A 9 -1.57 -4.07 -10.49
C ASN A 9 -0.85 -5.26 -11.14
N ASP A 10 -1.54 -6.12 -11.88
CA ASP A 10 -0.94 -7.26 -12.57
C ASP A 10 0.13 -6.82 -13.58
N GLY A 11 -0.15 -5.75 -14.33
CA GLY A 11 0.83 -5.14 -15.24
C GLY A 11 2.10 -4.67 -14.50
N THR A 12 1.95 -4.03 -13.35
CA THR A 12 3.11 -3.57 -12.55
C THR A 12 3.86 -4.71 -11.87
N ILE A 13 3.17 -5.77 -11.43
CA ILE A 13 3.77 -6.92 -10.73
C ILE A 13 4.77 -7.66 -11.63
N MET A 14 4.57 -7.68 -12.95
CA MET A 14 5.52 -8.28 -13.90
C MET A 14 6.95 -7.69 -13.73
N THR A 15 7.06 -6.42 -13.36
CA THR A 15 8.36 -5.75 -13.16
C THR A 15 9.11 -6.23 -11.92
N ILE A 16 8.41 -6.81 -10.94
CA ILE A 16 9.03 -7.36 -9.71
C ILE A 16 10.01 -8.48 -10.06
N SER A 17 9.72 -9.28 -11.08
CA SER A 17 10.60 -10.36 -11.55
C SER A 17 11.97 -9.89 -12.05
N LYS A 18 12.05 -8.63 -12.50
CA LYS A 18 13.28 -8.01 -13.03
C LYS A 18 13.95 -7.11 -12.00
N ASP A 19 13.46 -7.12 -10.77
CA ASP A 19 13.87 -6.15 -9.79
C ASP A 19 15.11 -6.57 -8.98
N ARG A 20 15.96 -5.60 -8.67
CA ARG A 20 17.25 -5.83 -8.00
C ARG A 20 17.09 -5.66 -6.49
N VAL A 21 16.86 -6.78 -5.79
CA VAL A 21 16.78 -6.82 -4.32
C VAL A 21 18.11 -7.25 -3.69
N ARG A 22 18.40 -6.79 -2.46
CA ARG A 22 19.59 -7.23 -1.72
C ARG A 22 19.37 -8.63 -1.15
N PRO A 23 20.31 -9.58 -1.35
CA PRO A 23 20.18 -10.92 -0.79
C PRO A 23 20.24 -10.91 0.74
N SER A 24 19.61 -11.92 1.36
CA SER A 24 19.70 -12.13 2.81
C SER A 24 21.14 -12.45 3.22
N ARG A 25 21.60 -11.94 4.36
CA ARG A 25 22.93 -12.25 4.93
C ARG A 25 23.00 -13.62 5.58
N THR A 26 21.85 -14.20 5.90
CA THR A 26 21.72 -15.53 6.54
C THR A 26 20.84 -16.41 5.69
N PRO A 27 21.05 -17.74 5.70
CA PRO A 27 20.16 -18.67 5.02
C PRO A 27 18.73 -18.47 5.53
N ASP A 28 17.83 -18.23 4.59
CA ASP A 28 16.41 -18.00 4.83
C ASP A 28 15.67 -19.24 4.37
N SER A 29 14.89 -19.87 5.26
CA SER A 29 13.98 -20.94 4.86
C SER A 29 12.65 -20.31 4.44
N TRP A 30 11.87 -21.00 3.61
CA TRP A 30 10.58 -20.49 3.17
C TRP A 30 9.55 -20.54 4.32
N LYS A 31 9.54 -19.49 5.14
CA LYS A 31 8.66 -19.38 6.30
C LYS A 31 7.34 -18.74 5.93
N LEU A 32 6.44 -19.52 5.35
CA LEU A 32 5.11 -19.08 4.92
C LEU A 32 4.34 -18.37 6.04
N ASN A 33 4.40 -18.86 7.27
CA ASN A 33 3.71 -18.25 8.40
C ASN A 33 4.16 -16.81 8.67
N GLU A 34 5.46 -16.51 8.51
CA GLU A 34 5.99 -15.16 8.68
C GLU A 34 5.52 -14.23 7.55
N ILE A 35 5.46 -14.75 6.32
CA ILE A 35 4.98 -14.01 5.14
C ILE A 35 3.49 -13.70 5.28
N PHE A 36 2.67 -14.69 5.63
CA PHE A 36 1.23 -14.52 5.83
C PHE A 36 0.92 -13.56 6.98
N ALA A 37 1.59 -13.69 8.13
CA ALA A 37 1.40 -12.78 9.25
C ALA A 37 1.74 -11.34 8.87
N THR A 38 2.85 -11.13 8.15
CA THR A 38 3.23 -9.80 7.66
C THR A 38 2.20 -9.25 6.67
N GLY A 39 1.75 -10.08 5.73
CA GLY A 39 0.74 -9.70 4.74
C GLY A 39 -0.60 -9.32 5.37
N ILE A 40 -1.09 -10.10 6.33
CA ILE A 40 -2.34 -9.82 7.05
C ILE A 40 -2.26 -8.48 7.77
N VAL A 41 -1.20 -8.24 8.56
CA VAL A 41 -1.09 -6.99 9.33
C VAL A 41 -1.01 -5.76 8.43
N LEU A 42 -0.19 -5.81 7.38
CA LEU A 42 -0.08 -4.69 6.42
C LEU A 42 -1.40 -4.48 5.66
N GLY A 43 -2.07 -5.57 5.25
CA GLY A 43 -3.37 -5.51 4.58
C GLY A 43 -4.47 -4.95 5.48
N THR A 44 -4.54 -5.37 6.74
CA THR A 44 -5.48 -4.84 7.73
C THR A 44 -5.25 -3.34 7.97
N TYR A 45 -3.99 -2.91 8.08
CA TYR A 45 -3.69 -1.47 8.18
C TYR A 45 -4.20 -0.70 6.96
N MET A 46 -3.94 -1.19 5.73
CA MET A 46 -4.42 -0.53 4.52
C MET A 46 -5.94 -0.46 4.47
N ALA A 47 -6.64 -1.53 4.87
CA ALA A 47 -8.10 -1.55 4.94
C ALA A 47 -8.63 -0.52 5.94
N ILE A 48 -8.02 -0.40 7.11
CA ILE A 48 -8.37 0.62 8.12
C ILE A 48 -8.13 2.03 7.56
N VAL A 49 -6.98 2.27 6.91
CA VAL A 49 -6.68 3.58 6.30
C VAL A 49 -7.71 3.94 5.23
N SER A 50 -8.11 3.01 4.37
CA SER A 50 -9.14 3.25 3.37
C SER A 50 -10.52 3.52 4.01
N ALA A 51 -10.86 2.84 5.10
CA ALA A 51 -12.08 3.11 5.85
C ALA A 51 -12.05 4.50 6.53
N VAL A 52 -10.91 4.89 7.10
CA VAL A 52 -10.70 6.24 7.66
C VAL A 52 -10.79 7.29 6.57
N PHE A 53 -10.19 7.05 5.40
CA PHE A 53 -10.31 7.95 4.25
C PHE A 53 -11.77 8.14 3.84
N PHE A 54 -12.53 7.04 3.74
CA PHE A 54 -13.96 7.09 3.44
C PHE A 54 -14.73 7.91 4.48
N TYR A 55 -14.53 7.63 5.76
CA TYR A 55 -15.15 8.36 6.86
C TYR A 55 -14.83 9.86 6.80
N LEU A 56 -13.56 10.21 6.57
CA LEU A 56 -13.14 11.60 6.46
C LEU A 56 -13.74 12.31 5.23
N ALA A 57 -13.94 11.61 4.12
CA ALA A 57 -14.49 12.17 2.89
C ALA A 57 -16.03 12.24 2.87
N HIS A 58 -16.72 11.33 3.56
CA HIS A 58 -18.19 11.23 3.57
C HIS A 58 -18.82 11.92 4.79
N ASP A 59 -18.32 11.64 6.00
CA ASP A 59 -18.98 12.08 7.24
C ASP A 59 -18.42 13.41 7.78
N THR A 60 -17.22 13.82 7.36
CA THR A 60 -16.53 15.01 7.89
C THR A 60 -16.17 16.03 6.81
N ASP A 61 -15.99 17.31 7.18
CA ASP A 61 -15.53 18.37 6.26
C ASP A 61 -14.00 18.51 6.20
N PHE A 62 -13.26 17.53 6.73
CA PHE A 62 -11.80 17.58 6.85
C PHE A 62 -11.09 17.93 5.55
N PHE A 63 -11.46 17.30 4.43
CA PHE A 63 -10.80 17.56 3.15
C PHE A 63 -11.13 18.97 2.60
N THR A 64 -12.37 19.41 2.77
CA THR A 64 -12.80 20.76 2.35
C THR A 64 -12.10 21.83 3.17
N ASP A 65 -11.98 21.65 4.49
CA ASP A 65 -11.32 22.61 5.38
C ASP A 65 -9.79 22.62 5.21
N ALA A 66 -9.16 21.45 5.06
CA ALA A 66 -7.70 21.33 4.99
C ALA A 66 -7.13 21.65 3.60
N PHE A 67 -7.83 21.30 2.52
CA PHE A 67 -7.34 21.41 1.15
C PHE A 67 -8.17 22.35 0.27
N GLY A 68 -9.27 22.92 0.77
CA GLY A 68 -10.13 23.82 0.00
C GLY A 68 -10.85 23.13 -1.16
N VAL A 69 -11.01 21.80 -1.10
CA VAL A 69 -11.64 21.03 -2.18
C VAL A 69 -13.16 21.02 -2.05
N LYS A 70 -13.85 20.91 -3.20
CA LYS A 70 -15.32 20.80 -3.24
C LYS A 70 -15.80 19.65 -2.36
N SER A 71 -16.91 19.81 -1.65
CA SER A 71 -17.50 18.70 -0.89
C SER A 71 -18.04 17.64 -1.87
N ILE A 72 -17.74 16.37 -1.60
CA ILE A 72 -18.16 15.21 -2.41
C ILE A 72 -19.09 14.26 -1.63
N LYS A 73 -19.53 14.67 -0.44
CA LYS A 73 -20.29 13.84 0.51
C LYS A 73 -21.57 13.25 -0.09
N GLU A 74 -22.31 14.07 -0.85
CA GLU A 74 -23.61 13.70 -1.41
C GLU A 74 -23.50 13.02 -2.78
N ASN A 75 -22.29 12.88 -3.35
CA ASN A 75 -22.10 12.29 -4.67
C ASN A 75 -21.30 10.98 -4.59
N ASP A 76 -22.04 9.87 -4.48
CA ASP A 76 -21.50 8.51 -4.46
C ASP A 76 -20.52 8.25 -5.61
N ARG A 77 -20.75 8.81 -6.81
CA ARG A 77 -19.91 8.54 -7.98
C ARG A 77 -18.54 9.22 -7.88
N GLU A 78 -18.51 10.41 -7.30
CA GLU A 78 -17.27 11.14 -7.01
C GLU A 78 -16.52 10.50 -5.83
N LEU A 79 -17.24 10.07 -4.80
CA LEU A 79 -16.66 9.36 -3.66
C LEU A 79 -16.02 8.02 -4.08
N MET A 80 -16.65 7.28 -5.00
CA MET A 80 -16.09 6.06 -5.59
C MET A 80 -14.83 6.33 -6.40
N ALA A 81 -14.75 7.45 -7.13
CA ALA A 81 -13.53 7.85 -7.84
C ALA A 81 -12.39 8.17 -6.86
N ALA A 82 -12.71 8.86 -5.75
CA ALA A 82 -11.76 9.22 -4.71
C ALA A 82 -11.20 7.96 -4.01
N LEU A 83 -12.07 7.04 -3.61
CA LEU A 83 -11.69 5.75 -3.04
C LEU A 83 -10.86 4.92 -4.01
N TYR A 84 -11.27 4.86 -5.29
CA TYR A 84 -10.52 4.16 -6.33
C TYR A 84 -9.08 4.65 -6.41
N LEU A 85 -8.87 5.97 -6.44
CA LEU A 85 -7.53 6.55 -6.53
C LEU A 85 -6.71 6.25 -5.26
N GLN A 86 -7.30 6.42 -4.08
CA GLN A 86 -6.62 6.16 -2.81
C GLN A 86 -6.17 4.69 -2.70
N VAL A 87 -7.08 3.75 -3.00
CA VAL A 87 -6.78 2.31 -2.97
C VAL A 87 -5.75 1.94 -4.03
N SER A 88 -5.83 2.53 -5.23
CA SER A 88 -4.86 2.30 -6.31
C SER A 88 -3.44 2.73 -5.92
N ILE A 89 -3.29 3.93 -5.34
CA ILE A 89 -1.97 4.45 -4.92
C ILE A 89 -1.38 3.58 -3.82
N ILE A 90 -2.14 3.32 -2.75
CA ILE A 90 -1.61 2.61 -1.59
C ILE A 90 -1.31 1.13 -1.90
N SER A 91 -2.11 0.50 -2.76
CA SER A 91 -1.90 -0.90 -3.18
C SER A 91 -0.61 -1.06 -3.98
N GLN A 92 -0.32 -0.15 -4.91
CA GLN A 92 0.94 -0.22 -5.65
C GLN A 92 2.13 0.23 -4.81
N ALA A 93 1.94 1.24 -3.94
CA ALA A 93 3.00 1.70 -3.06
C ALA A 93 3.48 0.59 -2.10
N LEU A 94 2.59 -0.31 -1.68
CA LEU A 94 2.94 -1.49 -0.86
C LEU A 94 4.08 -2.33 -1.46
N ILE A 95 4.25 -2.35 -2.80
CA ILE A 95 5.36 -3.05 -3.46
C ILE A 95 6.72 -2.52 -2.98
N PHE A 96 6.84 -1.22 -2.73
CA PHE A 96 8.09 -0.60 -2.23
C PHE A 96 8.39 -0.95 -0.76
N VAL A 97 7.35 -1.15 0.05
CA VAL A 97 7.51 -1.57 1.46
C VAL A 97 7.89 -3.04 1.56
N THR A 98 7.22 -3.90 0.79
CA THR A 98 7.39 -5.35 0.85
C THR A 98 8.72 -5.80 0.27
N ARG A 99 9.21 -5.15 -0.79
CA ARG A 99 10.54 -5.44 -1.36
C ARG A 99 11.72 -5.08 -0.45
N SER A 100 11.54 -4.07 0.40
CA SER A 100 12.67 -3.45 1.09
C SER A 100 12.98 -4.14 2.42
N ARG A 101 14.28 -4.38 2.68
CA ARG A 101 14.73 -4.95 3.97
C ARG A 101 14.92 -3.85 5.03
N SER A 102 15.34 -2.66 4.60
CA SER A 102 15.40 -1.43 5.37
C SER A 102 14.22 -0.51 5.03
N TRP A 103 14.35 0.79 5.27
CA TRP A 103 13.37 1.80 4.87
C TRP A 103 13.19 1.80 3.36
N SER A 104 11.93 1.82 2.92
CA SER A 104 11.58 1.77 1.50
C SER A 104 12.16 2.93 0.69
N LEU A 105 12.31 4.10 1.30
CA LEU A 105 12.90 5.29 0.67
C LEU A 105 14.42 5.23 0.54
N VAL A 106 15.10 4.43 1.36
CA VAL A 106 16.57 4.31 1.35
C VAL A 106 17.02 3.26 0.33
N GLU A 107 16.25 2.19 0.16
CA GLU A 107 16.53 1.14 -0.81
C GLU A 107 16.00 1.53 -2.19
N ARG A 108 16.89 2.01 -3.06
CA ARG A 108 16.55 2.42 -4.42
C ARG A 108 15.84 1.28 -5.17
N PRO A 109 14.57 1.44 -5.58
CA PRO A 109 13.89 0.48 -6.44
C PRO A 109 14.53 0.44 -7.83
N GLY A 110 14.33 -0.67 -8.56
CA GLY A 110 14.74 -0.74 -9.95
C GLY A 110 14.03 0.31 -10.80
N PHE A 111 14.72 0.85 -11.81
CA PHE A 111 14.16 1.87 -12.70
C PHE A 111 12.87 1.40 -13.40
N LEU A 112 12.78 0.11 -13.73
CA LEU A 112 11.57 -0.48 -14.33
C LEU A 112 10.36 -0.44 -13.39
N LEU A 113 10.56 -0.73 -12.10
CA LEU A 113 9.47 -0.70 -11.11
C LEU A 113 8.98 0.74 -10.89
N LEU A 114 9.91 1.71 -10.80
CA LEU A 114 9.54 3.11 -10.70
C LEU A 114 8.75 3.58 -11.92
N PHE A 115 9.25 3.28 -13.12
CA PHE A 115 8.55 3.65 -14.35
C PHE A 115 7.16 3.03 -14.42
N ALA A 116 7.03 1.74 -14.10
CA ALA A 116 5.74 1.06 -14.09
C ALA A 116 4.77 1.65 -13.05
N PHE A 117 5.26 1.98 -11.85
CA PHE A 117 4.47 2.68 -10.84
C PHE A 117 3.97 4.04 -11.35
N PHE A 118 4.86 4.90 -11.86
CA PHE A 118 4.46 6.21 -12.36
C PHE A 118 3.50 6.11 -13.55
N ALA A 119 3.73 5.19 -14.48
CA ALA A 119 2.84 4.96 -15.62
C ALA A 119 1.44 4.50 -15.17
N ALA A 120 1.37 3.51 -14.29
CA ALA A 120 0.09 3.00 -13.79
C ALA A 120 -0.66 4.04 -12.94
N GLN A 121 0.05 4.78 -12.09
CA GLN A 121 -0.55 5.83 -11.27
C GLN A 121 -0.97 7.06 -12.07
N LEU A 122 -0.26 7.39 -13.16
CA LEU A 122 -0.70 8.42 -14.08
C LEU A 122 -2.03 8.03 -14.72
N VAL A 123 -2.16 6.79 -15.20
CA VAL A 123 -3.41 6.27 -15.76
C VAL A 123 -4.53 6.27 -14.71
N ALA A 124 -4.26 5.77 -13.50
CA ALA A 124 -5.24 5.77 -12.41
C ALA A 124 -5.70 7.19 -12.03
N THR A 125 -4.76 8.15 -11.96
CA THR A 125 -5.08 9.55 -11.66
C THR A 125 -5.92 10.16 -12.77
N CYS A 126 -5.58 9.91 -14.05
CA CYS A 126 -6.39 10.38 -15.19
C CYS A 126 -7.81 9.81 -15.16
N ILE A 127 -7.98 8.53 -14.81
CA ILE A 127 -9.30 7.91 -14.67
C ILE A 127 -10.08 8.57 -13.53
N ALA A 128 -9.47 8.75 -12.36
CA ALA A 128 -10.15 9.38 -11.23
C ALA A 128 -10.54 10.84 -11.49
N VAL A 129 -9.70 11.59 -12.20
CA VAL A 129 -9.90 13.02 -12.45
C VAL A 129 -10.90 13.28 -13.57
N TYR A 130 -10.88 12.48 -14.65
CA TYR A 130 -11.62 12.79 -15.88
C TYR A 130 -12.72 11.80 -16.26
N ALA A 131 -12.72 10.58 -15.73
CA ALA A 131 -13.68 9.57 -16.19
C ALA A 131 -15.11 9.93 -15.78
N ASN A 132 -16.03 9.90 -16.73
CA ASN A 132 -17.46 9.98 -16.49
C ASN A 132 -18.12 8.81 -17.20
N TRP A 133 -18.23 7.68 -16.49
CA TRP A 133 -18.75 6.43 -17.04
C TRP A 133 -19.94 5.95 -16.23
N ASP A 134 -21.13 6.00 -16.83
CA ASP A 134 -22.37 5.53 -16.20
C ASP A 134 -22.32 4.02 -15.86
N PHE A 135 -21.74 3.21 -16.75
CA PHE A 135 -21.57 1.77 -16.53
C PHE A 135 -20.73 1.44 -15.29
N CYS A 136 -19.77 2.31 -14.98
CA CYS A 136 -18.79 2.13 -13.92
C CYS A 136 -19.13 2.90 -12.64
N ARG A 137 -20.24 3.66 -12.65
CA ARG A 137 -20.69 4.58 -11.57
C ARG A 137 -19.58 5.48 -11.06
N ILE A 138 -18.74 6.00 -11.96
CA ILE A 138 -17.62 6.89 -11.64
C ILE A 138 -17.82 8.26 -12.30
N GLN A 139 -17.53 9.31 -11.54
CA GLN A 139 -17.54 10.68 -12.01
C GLN A 139 -16.24 11.37 -11.62
N GLY A 140 -15.67 12.13 -12.55
CA GLY A 140 -14.40 12.82 -12.37
C GLY A 140 -14.43 13.83 -11.21
N ILE A 141 -13.47 13.72 -10.30
CA ILE A 141 -13.41 14.54 -9.07
C ILE A 141 -12.57 15.82 -9.24
N GLY A 142 -11.82 15.93 -10.34
CA GLY A 142 -10.91 17.05 -10.59
C GLY A 142 -9.54 16.91 -9.93
N TRP A 143 -8.58 17.72 -10.37
CA TRP A 143 -7.18 17.66 -9.92
C TRP A 143 -6.98 18.09 -8.47
N ALA A 144 -7.81 18.99 -7.94
CA ALA A 144 -7.71 19.42 -6.55
C ALA A 144 -7.90 18.24 -5.58
N TRP A 145 -8.93 17.42 -5.84
CA TRP A 145 -9.13 16.15 -5.14
C TRP A 145 -8.03 15.13 -5.43
N GLY A 146 -7.60 15.01 -6.69
CA GLY A 146 -6.48 14.13 -7.06
C GLY A 146 -5.21 14.42 -6.23
N GLY A 147 -4.86 15.70 -6.06
CA GLY A 147 -3.73 16.14 -5.23
C GLY A 147 -3.92 15.86 -3.74
N ALA A 148 -5.11 16.13 -3.19
CA ALA A 148 -5.43 15.84 -1.79
C ALA A 148 -5.31 14.34 -1.47
N ILE A 149 -5.79 13.47 -2.37
CA ILE A 149 -5.70 12.01 -2.24
C ILE A 149 -4.25 11.54 -2.31
N TRP A 150 -3.45 12.11 -3.21
CA TRP A 150 -2.01 11.84 -3.28
C TRP A 150 -1.31 12.20 -1.98
N MET A 151 -1.59 13.38 -1.42
CA MET A 151 -1.00 13.79 -0.13
C MET A 151 -1.42 12.88 1.01
N PHE A 152 -2.71 12.55 1.11
CA PHE A 152 -3.21 11.60 2.11
C PHE A 152 -2.50 10.23 1.97
N SER A 153 -2.34 9.75 0.74
CA SER A 153 -1.68 8.48 0.45
C SER A 153 -0.19 8.49 0.79
N MET A 154 0.51 9.61 0.54
CA MET A 154 1.93 9.76 0.94
C MET A 154 2.10 9.78 2.46
N ILE A 155 1.22 10.47 3.19
CA ILE A 155 1.27 10.52 4.65
C ILE A 155 1.02 9.13 5.24
N THR A 156 -0.01 8.44 4.75
CA THR A 156 -0.41 7.11 5.24
C THR A 156 0.53 5.99 4.79
N TYR A 157 1.40 6.25 3.81
CA TYR A 157 2.46 5.34 3.39
C TYR A 157 3.60 5.22 4.41
N ILE A 158 3.98 6.31 5.08
CA ILE A 158 5.13 6.33 6.01
C ILE A 158 4.99 5.29 7.16
N PRO A 159 3.83 5.17 7.84
CA PRO A 159 3.66 4.18 8.90
C PRO A 159 3.78 2.71 8.45
N LEU A 160 3.62 2.40 7.16
CA LEU A 160 3.78 1.02 6.65
C LEU A 160 5.21 0.50 6.90
N ASP A 161 6.22 1.35 6.73
CA ASP A 161 7.61 0.98 7.00
C ASP A 161 7.84 0.71 8.48
N VAL A 162 7.21 1.48 9.37
CA VAL A 162 7.27 1.29 10.82
C VAL A 162 6.60 -0.04 11.20
N LEU A 163 5.41 -0.32 10.68
CA LEU A 163 4.70 -1.58 10.89
C LEU A 163 5.54 -2.78 10.43
N LYS A 164 6.14 -2.69 9.24
CA LYS A 164 7.05 -3.72 8.72
C LYS A 164 8.18 -4.03 9.71
N PHE A 165 8.80 -3.02 10.30
CA PHE A 165 9.88 -3.24 11.28
C PHE A 165 9.38 -3.86 12.57
N MET A 166 8.23 -3.43 13.08
CA MET A 166 7.62 -4.00 14.29
C MET A 166 7.28 -5.48 14.11
N ILE A 167 6.68 -5.84 12.98
CA ILE A 167 6.34 -7.24 12.66
C ILE A 167 7.62 -8.09 12.61
N ARG A 168 8.66 -7.62 11.90
CA ARG A 168 9.94 -8.34 11.79
C ARG A 168 10.64 -8.49 13.15
N ALA A 169 10.56 -7.47 14.02
CA ALA A 169 11.11 -7.55 15.37
C ALA A 169 10.36 -8.59 16.21
N ALA A 170 9.02 -8.59 16.17
CA ALA A 170 8.19 -9.57 16.87
C ALA A 170 8.46 -11.01 16.40
N LEU A 171 8.56 -11.23 15.09
CA LEU A 171 8.85 -12.55 14.52
C LEU A 171 10.25 -13.08 14.93
N ARG A 172 11.26 -12.20 14.98
CA ARG A 172 12.60 -12.54 15.47
C ARG A 172 12.58 -12.91 16.96
N ALA A 173 11.84 -12.16 17.77
CA ALA A 173 11.69 -12.44 19.19
C ALA A 173 11.05 -13.82 19.42
N THR A 174 9.94 -14.13 18.73
CA THR A 174 9.28 -15.44 18.82
C THR A 174 10.21 -16.58 18.39
N THR A 175 10.94 -16.41 17.28
CA THR A 175 11.89 -17.44 16.80
C THR A 175 13.01 -17.71 17.81
N SER A 176 13.54 -16.66 18.46
CA SER A 176 14.59 -16.81 19.48
C SER A 176 14.09 -17.60 20.69
N ARG A 177 12.85 -17.35 21.12
CA ARG A 177 12.21 -18.02 22.26
C ARG A 177 11.96 -19.50 21.99
N THR A 178 11.50 -19.85 20.79
CA THR A 178 11.30 -21.25 20.38
C THR A 178 12.62 -22.03 20.29
N ARG A 179 13.71 -21.38 19.86
CA ARG A 179 15.04 -22.01 19.79
C ARG A 179 15.61 -22.34 21.18
N GLN A 180 15.33 -21.49 22.18
CA GLN A 180 15.76 -21.67 23.57
C GLN A 180 14.92 -22.72 24.32
N ALA A 181 13.67 -22.94 23.90
CA ALA A 181 12.79 -23.98 24.44
C ALA A 181 13.00 -25.38 23.81
N SER A 182 13.90 -25.52 22.82
CA SER A 182 14.19 -26.82 22.20
C SER A 182 15.04 -27.70 23.14
N PRO A 183 14.66 -28.97 23.37
CA PRO A 183 15.40 -29.90 24.25
C PRO A 183 16.84 -30.19 23.78
N LEU A 184 17.19 -29.83 22.54
CA LEU A 184 18.56 -29.93 22.01
C LEU A 184 19.55 -28.92 22.64
N SER A 185 19.06 -27.88 23.34
CA SER A 185 19.92 -26.94 24.07
C SER A 185 20.39 -27.47 25.43
N LEU A 186 19.70 -28.48 25.99
CA LEU A 186 20.08 -29.18 27.23
C LEU A 186 21.19 -30.23 27.03
N PHE A 187 21.49 -30.60 25.78
CA PHE A 187 22.50 -31.61 25.44
C PHE A 187 23.85 -31.03 25.00
N LYS A 188 24.06 -29.72 25.14
CA LYS A 188 25.38 -29.09 24.97
C LYS A 188 26.04 -28.89 26.35
N LEU A 189 26.55 -30.00 26.90
CA LEU A 189 27.58 -30.04 27.94
C LEU A 189 28.85 -30.64 27.32
#